data_AF-A0A926ZCU0-F1
#
_entry.id   AF-A0A926ZCU0-F1
#
_cell.length_a   1.000
_cell.length_b   1.000
_cell.length_c   1.000
_cell.angle_alpha   90.00
_cell.angle_beta   90.00
_cell.angle_gamma   90.00
#
_symmetry.space_group_name_H-M   'P 1'
#
loop_
_entity.id
_entity.type
_entity.pdbx_description
1 polymer ?
#
loop_
_entity_poly.entity_id
_entity_poly.type
_entity_poly.pdbx_seq_one_letter_code
_entity_poly.pdbx_strand_id
1 'polypeptide(L)'
;MVILPRKDAVIWQHGNRKGKPHSRDENLRAIRQHGRKRWKRDSGYHRRSIAETTMFGLKTIFGGNLSAREFDNQAVELFIKSAILILESNPKIARRRRAIFGLQS
;
A
#
# COMPACT_ATOMS: atom_id res chain seq x y z
N MET A 1 5.51 14.60 3.70
CA MET A 1 4.82 13.33 4.07
C MET A 1 3.32 13.51 3.82
N VAL A 2 2.76 12.85 2.81
CA VAL A 2 1.35 13.01 2.45
C VAL A 2 0.52 11.95 3.15
N ILE A 3 -0.30 12.39 4.12
CA ILE A 3 -1.22 11.53 4.86
C ILE A 3 -2.60 11.73 4.25
N LEU A 4 -3.23 10.65 3.77
CA LEU A 4 -4.60 10.70 3.27
C LEU A 4 -5.52 11.12 4.42
N PRO A 5 -6.20 12.28 4.33
CA PRO A 5 -7.13 12.68 5.37
C PRO A 5 -8.36 11.75 5.38
N ARG A 6 -8.97 11.60 6.56
CA ARG A 6 -10.23 10.86 6.77
C ARG A 6 -11.35 11.42 5.88
N LYS A 7 -12.36 10.58 5.58
CA LYS A 7 -13.54 11.00 4.80
C LYS A 7 -14.20 12.25 5.41
N ASP A 8 -14.29 12.29 6.73
CA ASP A 8 -14.94 13.37 7.49
C ASP A 8 -13.91 14.37 8.06
N ALA A 9 -12.73 14.46 7.45
CA ALA A 9 -11.71 15.38 7.91
C ALA A 9 -12.12 16.82 7.61
N VAL A 10 -12.17 17.63 8.66
CA VAL A 10 -12.47 19.07 8.62
C VAL A 10 -11.17 19.86 8.49
N ILE A 11 -11.23 21.00 7.77
CA ILE A 11 -10.13 21.95 7.63
C ILE A 11 -9.88 22.60 8.99
N TRP A 12 -8.63 22.58 9.45
CA TRP A 12 -8.27 23.08 10.77
C TRP A 12 -8.04 24.59 10.76
N GLN A 13 -7.42 25.12 9.70
CA GLN A 13 -7.25 26.55 9.49
C GLN A 13 -8.18 27.05 8.38
N HIS A 14 -9.27 27.69 8.80
CA HIS A 14 -10.11 28.47 7.90
C HIS A 14 -9.32 29.68 7.38
N GLY A 15 -9.58 30.08 6.13
CA GLY A 15 -8.81 31.11 5.41
C GLY A 15 -8.73 32.48 6.09
N ASN A 16 -9.48 32.70 7.18
CA ASN A 16 -9.45 33.91 8.01
C ASN A 16 -8.39 33.90 9.13
N ARG A 17 -7.62 32.82 9.32
CA ARG A 17 -6.48 32.84 10.25
C ARG A 17 -5.22 33.29 9.50
N LYS A 18 -4.54 34.33 9.99
CA LYS A 18 -3.27 34.90 9.46
C LYS A 18 -2.05 33.96 9.61
N GLY A 19 -2.25 32.64 9.60
CA GLY A 19 -1.20 31.64 9.77
C GLY A 19 -0.82 30.96 8.46
N LYS A 20 0.39 30.37 8.40
CA LYS A 20 0.81 29.54 7.27
C LYS A 20 -0.14 28.34 7.12
N PRO A 21 -0.69 28.09 5.92
CA PRO A 21 -1.59 26.96 5.70
C PRO A 21 -0.94 25.65 6.13
N HIS A 22 -1.69 24.84 6.87
CA HIS A 22 -1.21 23.52 7.26
C HIS A 22 -1.23 22.60 6.02
N SER A 23 -0.16 21.84 5.76
CA SER A 23 -0.07 20.95 4.58
C SER A 23 -1.22 19.91 4.51
N ARG A 24 -1.84 19.60 5.64
CA ARG A 24 -3.08 18.79 5.71
C ARG A 24 -4.29 19.51 5.10
N ASP A 25 -4.43 20.80 5.32
CA ASP A 25 -5.56 21.59 4.82
C ASP A 25 -5.44 21.80 3.31
N GLU A 26 -4.22 21.91 2.78
CA GLU A 26 -3.96 21.91 1.33
C GLU A 26 -4.42 20.61 0.68
N ASN A 27 -4.11 19.46 1.29
CA ASN A 27 -4.59 18.16 0.83
C ASN A 27 -6.13 18.07 0.85
N LEU A 28 -6.76 18.60 1.90
CA LEU A 28 -8.22 18.67 2.00
C LEU A 28 -8.84 19.55 0.91
N ARG A 29 -8.25 20.71 0.63
CA ARG A 29 -8.68 21.59 -0.47
C ARG A 29 -8.55 20.90 -1.83
N ALA A 30 -7.42 20.25 -2.09
CA ALA A 30 -7.19 19.50 -3.33
C ALA A 30 -8.16 18.31 -3.48
N ILE A 31 -8.49 17.61 -2.39
CA ILE A 31 -9.50 16.53 -2.39
C ILE A 31 -10.91 17.09 -2.65
N ARG A 32 -11.27 18.24 -2.08
CA ARG A 32 -12.57 18.88 -2.33
C ARG A 32 -12.70 19.38 -3.77
N GLN A 33 -11.62 19.89 -4.37
CA GLN A 33 -11.63 20.42 -5.74
C GLN A 33 -11.57 19.32 -6.82
N HIS A 34 -10.72 18.30 -6.64
CA HIS A 34 -10.44 17.31 -7.68
C HIS A 34 -11.00 15.91 -7.40
N GLY A 35 -11.54 15.70 -6.19
CA GLY A 35 -12.02 14.41 -5.73
C GLY A 35 -10.90 13.52 -5.20
N ARG A 36 -11.25 12.64 -4.25
CA ARG A 36 -10.31 11.77 -3.52
C ARG A 36 -9.56 10.79 -4.43
N LYS A 37 -10.22 10.27 -5.48
CA LYS A 37 -9.63 9.30 -6.42
C LYS A 37 -8.50 9.91 -7.24
N ARG A 38 -8.72 11.12 -7.76
CA ARG A 38 -7.73 11.86 -8.54
C ARG A 38 -6.57 12.32 -7.67
N TRP A 39 -6.87 12.88 -6.50
CA TRP A 39 -5.84 13.28 -5.54
C TRP A 39 -4.92 12.12 -5.11
N LYS A 40 -5.45 10.90 -4.89
CA LYS A 40 -4.62 9.72 -4.56
C LYS A 40 -3.59 9.37 -5.66
N ARG A 41 -3.94 9.61 -6.93
CA ARG A 41 -3.04 9.35 -8.06
C ARG A 41 -2.00 10.44 -8.19
N ASP A 42 -2.44 11.70 -8.12
CA ASP A 42 -1.59 12.87 -8.40
C ASP A 42 -0.62 13.16 -7.23
N SER A 43 -1.00 12.81 -5.99
CA SER A 43 -0.16 13.00 -4.78
C SER A 43 0.95 11.94 -4.59
N GLY A 44 1.07 10.95 -5.47
CA GLY A 44 2.04 9.85 -5.33
C GLY A 44 1.70 8.86 -4.20
N TYR A 45 0.54 8.99 -3.55
CA TYR A 45 0.07 8.07 -2.49
C TYR A 45 0.01 6.61 -2.96
N HIS A 46 -0.21 6.38 -4.26
CA HIS A 46 -0.23 5.05 -4.85
C HIS A 46 1.07 4.25 -4.60
N ARG A 47 2.25 4.88 -4.75
CA ARG A 47 3.55 4.21 -4.51
C ARG A 47 3.74 3.85 -3.04
N ARG A 48 3.36 4.76 -2.14
CA ARG A 48 3.43 4.52 -0.69
C ARG A 48 2.50 3.40 -0.26
N SER A 49 1.26 3.37 -0.78
CA SER A 49 0.31 2.30 -0.49
C SER A 49 0.84 0.93 -0.94
N ILE A 50 1.53 0.85 -2.09
CA ILE A 50 2.17 -0.40 -2.53
C ILE A 50 3.26 -0.80 -1.54
N ALA A 51 4.16 0.11 -1.17
CA ALA A 51 5.23 -0.18 -0.22
C ALA A 51 4.68 -0.59 1.17
N GLU A 52 3.64 0.07 1.65
CA GLU A 52 2.98 -0.26 2.92
C GLU A 52 2.32 -1.65 2.85
N THR A 53 1.64 -1.99 1.76
CA THR A 53 1.06 -3.33 1.55
C THR A 53 2.14 -4.40 1.44
N THR A 54 3.21 -4.17 0.67
CA THR A 54 4.35 -5.09 0.57
C THR A 54 5.02 -5.29 1.93
N MET A 55 5.24 -4.23 2.70
CA MET A 55 5.83 -4.33 4.04
C MET A 55 4.90 -5.00 5.06
N PHE A 56 3.58 -4.80 4.95
CA PHE A 56 2.61 -5.52 5.75
C PHE A 56 2.66 -7.02 5.44
N GLY A 57 2.65 -7.39 4.15
CA GLY A 57 2.83 -8.77 3.70
C GLY A 57 4.14 -9.37 4.23
N LEU A 58 5.27 -8.65 4.11
CA LEU A 58 6.55 -9.05 4.69
C LEU A 58 6.42 -9.32 6.20
N LYS A 59 5.84 -8.39 6.97
CA LYS A 59 5.68 -8.57 8.42
C LYS A 59 4.77 -9.73 8.78
N THR A 60 3.68 -9.95 8.05
CA THR A 60 2.77 -11.08 8.28
C THR A 60 3.47 -12.41 7.95
N ILE A 61 4.18 -12.45 6.83
CA ILE A 61 4.83 -13.64 6.31
C ILE A 61 6.05 -14.05 7.16
N PHE A 62 6.87 -13.07 7.57
CA PHE A 62 8.10 -13.29 8.34
C PHE A 62 7.92 -13.13 9.85
N GLY A 63 6.81 -12.57 10.32
CA GLY A 63 6.53 -12.33 11.73
C GLY A 63 5.90 -13.52 12.46
N GLY A 64 5.35 -14.49 11.74
CA GLY A 64 5.09 -15.82 12.30
C GLY A 64 6.39 -16.62 12.29
N ASN A 65 6.76 -17.23 13.43
CA ASN A 65 7.90 -18.16 13.51
C ASN A 65 7.88 -19.11 12.30
N LEU A 66 9.05 -19.36 11.71
CA LEU A 66 9.20 -20.42 10.70
C LEU A 66 8.67 -21.71 11.35
N SER A 67 7.53 -22.18 10.85
CA SER A 67 6.79 -23.28 11.48
C SER A 67 7.54 -24.60 11.35
N ALA A 68 8.48 -24.67 10.40
CA ALA A 68 9.33 -25.81 10.18
C ALA A 68 10.39 -25.95 11.29
N ARG A 69 10.44 -27.14 11.90
CA ARG A 69 11.43 -27.52 12.92
C ARG A 69 12.81 -27.86 12.32
N GLU A 70 12.88 -28.18 11.03
CA GLU A 70 14.11 -28.54 10.32
C GLU A 70 14.52 -27.46 9.32
N PHE A 71 15.84 -27.25 9.18
CA PHE A 71 16.43 -26.18 8.35
C PHE A 71 16.02 -26.26 6.88
N ASP A 72 15.97 -27.46 6.30
CA ASP A 72 15.56 -27.65 4.90
C ASP A 72 14.11 -27.22 4.67
N ASN A 73 13.23 -27.55 5.61
CA ASN A 73 11.83 -27.16 5.56
C ASN A 73 11.65 -25.64 5.79
N GLN A 74 12.51 -25.01 6.58
CA GLN A 74 12.55 -23.55 6.75
C GLN A 74 13.01 -22.84 5.47
N ALA A 75 13.98 -23.40 4.74
CA ALA A 75 14.43 -22.86 3.47
C ALA A 75 13.30 -22.91 2.43
N VAL A 76 12.59 -24.03 2.32
CA VAL A 76 11.42 -24.17 1.44
C VAL A 76 10.31 -23.18 1.83
N GLU A 77 10.01 -23.05 3.12
CA GLU A 77 9.03 -22.08 3.64
C GLU A 77 9.42 -20.66 3.24
N LEU A 78 10.69 -20.28 3.41
CA LEU A 78 11.23 -18.98 3.01
C LEU A 78 11.11 -18.74 1.50
N PHE A 79 11.44 -19.72 0.67
CA PHE A 79 11.32 -19.61 -0.78
C PHE A 79 9.87 -19.37 -1.23
N ILE A 80 8.92 -20.11 -0.67
CA ILE A 80 7.48 -19.95 -0.96
C ILE A 80 7.01 -18.56 -0.54
N LYS A 81 7.36 -18.14 0.68
CA LYS A 81 7.06 -16.83 1.25
C LYS A 81 7.60 -15.67 0.39
N SER A 82 8.83 -15.81 -0.09
CA SER A 82 9.49 -14.87 -1.01
C SER A 82 8.78 -14.79 -2.35
N ALA A 83 8.40 -15.94 -2.91
CA ALA A 83 7.69 -16.01 -4.19
C ALA A 83 6.31 -15.34 -4.11
N ILE A 84 5.58 -15.53 -3.00
CA ILE A 84 4.28 -14.86 -2.76
C ILE A 84 4.47 -13.34 -2.74
N LEU A 85 5.46 -12.83 -2.02
CA LEU A 85 5.74 -11.39 -1.93
C LEU A 85 6.04 -10.75 -3.30
N ILE A 86 6.81 -11.44 -4.15
CA ILE A 86 7.16 -10.99 -5.50
C ILE A 86 5.91 -10.90 -6.38
N LEU A 87 4.99 -11.85 -6.24
CA LEU A 87 3.73 -11.86 -6.98
C LEU A 87 2.79 -10.73 -6.54
N GLU A 88 2.66 -10.47 -5.25
CA GLU A 88 1.82 -9.40 -4.71
C GLU A 88 2.33 -8.01 -5.10
N SER A 89 3.66 -7.84 -5.10
CA SER A 89 4.30 -6.58 -5.44
C SER A 89 4.18 -6.21 -6.92
N ASN A 90 3.91 -7.19 -7.81
CA ASN A 90 3.88 -7.00 -9.26
C ASN A 90 2.63 -7.63 -9.92
N PRO A 91 1.51 -6.90 -10.00
CA PRO A 91 0.26 -7.42 -10.57
C PRO A 91 0.32 -7.75 -12.08
N LYS A 92 1.37 -7.31 -12.78
CA LYS A 92 1.65 -7.73 -14.18
C LYS A 92 2.25 -9.15 -14.23
N ILE A 93 3.11 -9.51 -13.28
CA ILE A 93 3.71 -10.84 -13.16
C ILE A 93 2.65 -11.85 -12.70
N ALA A 94 1.81 -11.47 -11.73
CA ALA A 94 0.69 -12.28 -11.26
C ALA A 94 -0.34 -12.61 -12.36
N ARG A 95 -0.62 -11.66 -13.28
CA ARG A 95 -1.49 -11.90 -14.45
C ARG A 95 -0.86 -12.82 -15.49
N ARG A 96 0.45 -12.70 -15.74
CA ARG A 96 1.18 -13.57 -16.66
C ARG A 96 1.18 -15.02 -16.15
N ARG A 97 1.36 -15.24 -14.85
CA ARG A 97 1.30 -16.57 -14.23
C ARG A 97 -0.10 -17.19 -14.34
N ARG A 98 -1.17 -16.40 -14.12
CA ARG A 98 -2.56 -16.85 -14.33
C ARG A 98 -2.86 -17.23 -15.77
N ALA A 99 -2.32 -16.49 -16.74
CA ALA A 99 -2.47 -16.80 -18.17
C ALA A 99 -1.70 -18.06 -18.60
N ILE A 100 -0.57 -18.38 -17.95
CA ILE A 100 0.24 -19.56 -18.27
C ILE A 100 -0.32 -20.83 -17.61
N PHE A 101 -0.89 -20.73 -16.39
CA PHE A 101 -1.37 -21.89 -15.62
C PHE A 101 -2.87 -22.16 -15.73
N GLY A 102 -3.62 -21.42 -16.56
CA GLY A 102 -4.98 -21.81 -16.98
C GLY A 102 -5.99 -22.16 -15.88
N LEU A 103 -5.86 -21.61 -14.66
CA LEU A 103 -6.83 -21.85 -13.58
C LEU A 103 -8.05 -20.94 -13.75
N GLN A 104 -8.97 -21.39 -14.60
CA GLN A 104 -10.40 -21.06 -14.52
C GLN A 104 -11.06 -22.02 -13.52
N SER A 105 -11.54 -21.49 -12.40
CA SER A 105 -12.84 -21.73 -11.75
C SER A 105 -12.84 -21.07 -10.37
#